data_AF-A0A955HLS0-F1
#
_entry.id   AF-A0A955HLS0-F1
#
_cell.length_a   1.000
_cell.length_b   1.000
_cell.length_c   1.000
_cell.angle_alpha   90.00
_cell.angle_beta   90.00
_cell.angle_gamma   90.00
#
_symmetry.space_group_name_H-M   'P 1'
#
loop_
_entity.id
_entity.type
_entity.pdbx_description
1 polymer ?
#
loop_
_entity_poly.entity_id
_entity_poly.type
_entity_poly.pdbx_seq_one_letter_code
_entity_poly.pdbx_strand_id
1 'polypeptide(L)'
;MNPLSKMVKRYPLLILIAVLAFTLRMYRINTPLLDWHSWRQADTASVTREYQKHGISLLYPKYHDVSNNPSGLPNPEGYRMVEFPLYNALVASILEIIPALPLVVTSRVVSA
;
A
#
# COMPACT_ATOMS: atom_id res chain seq x y z
N MET A 1 -3.97 -35.76 11.07
CA MET A 1 -3.30 -34.46 11.33
C MET A 1 -3.90 -33.42 10.40
N ASN A 2 -4.36 -32.27 10.91
CA ASN A 2 -4.84 -31.14 10.11
C ASN A 2 -3.72 -30.70 9.13
N PRO A 3 -4.01 -30.33 7.87
CA PRO A 3 -3.02 -29.84 6.91
C PRO A 3 -2.04 -28.80 7.49
N LEU A 4 -2.51 -27.90 8.36
CA LEU A 4 -1.67 -26.90 9.04
C LEU A 4 -0.59 -27.57 9.92
N SER A 5 -1.00 -28.53 10.75
CA SER A 5 -0.08 -29.27 11.62
C SER A 5 0.93 -30.13 10.84
N LYS A 6 0.58 -30.55 9.62
CA LYS A 6 1.49 -31.28 8.72
C LYS A 6 2.55 -30.34 8.14
N MET A 7 2.19 -29.12 7.77
CA MET A 7 3.15 -28.12 7.27
C MET A 7 4.13 -27.68 8.35
N VAL A 8 3.65 -27.39 9.56
CA VAL A 8 4.50 -26.96 10.69
C VAL A 8 5.59 -27.99 11.00
N LYS A 9 5.22 -29.27 11.02
CA LYS A 9 6.19 -30.35 11.25
C LYS A 9 7.14 -30.59 10.08
N ARG A 10 6.70 -30.33 8.84
CA ARG A 10 7.50 -30.60 7.63
C ARG A 10 8.48 -29.48 7.30
N TYR A 11 8.14 -28.23 7.60
CA TYR A 11 8.94 -27.06 7.24
C TYR A 11 9.10 -26.05 8.40
N PRO A 12 9.53 -26.49 9.61
CA PRO A 12 9.60 -25.60 10.78
C PRO A 12 10.55 -24.43 10.55
N LEU A 13 11.68 -24.65 9.85
CA LEU A 13 12.66 -23.61 9.57
C LEU A 13 12.12 -22.55 8.60
N LEU A 14 11.38 -22.93 7.56
CA LEU A 14 10.81 -21.96 6.61
C LEU A 14 9.76 -21.07 7.28
N ILE A 15 8.95 -21.65 8.17
CA ILE A 15 7.98 -20.90 8.96
C ILE A 15 8.69 -19.93 9.89
N LEU A 16 9.75 -20.38 10.57
CA LEU A 16 10.56 -19.50 11.42
C LEU A 16 11.15 -18.34 10.63
N ILE A 17 11.72 -18.60 9.45
CA ILE A 17 12.28 -17.56 8.57
C ILE A 17 11.19 -16.57 8.13
N ALA A 18 10.02 -17.06 7.71
CA ALA A 18 8.92 -16.20 7.28
C ALA A 18 8.42 -15.30 8.41
N VAL A 19 8.24 -15.87 9.62
CA VAL A 19 7.81 -15.11 10.81
C VAL A 19 8.86 -14.09 11.23
N LEU A 20 10.14 -14.45 11.23
CA LEU A 20 11.23 -13.52 11.55
C LEU A 20 11.31 -12.40 10.52
N ALA A 21 11.27 -12.72 9.22
CA ALA A 21 11.30 -11.73 8.15
C ALA A 21 10.13 -10.74 8.26
N PHE A 22 8.92 -11.24 8.50
CA PHE A 22 7.74 -10.39 8.69
C PHE A 22 7.86 -9.50 9.93
N THR A 23 8.27 -10.06 11.07
CA THR A 23 8.42 -9.32 12.34
C THR A 23 9.47 -8.21 12.23
N LEU A 24 10.62 -8.52 11.62
CA LEU A 24 11.67 -7.53 11.38
C LEU A 24 11.22 -6.44 10.42
N ARG A 25 10.41 -6.77 9.41
CA ARG A 25 9.84 -5.78 8.49
C ARG A 25 8.84 -4.83 9.15
N MET A 26 8.19 -5.25 10.24
CA MET A 26 7.30 -4.40 11.05
C MET A 26 8.06 -3.46 11.99
N TYR A 27 9.38 -3.62 12.14
CA TYR A 27 10.18 -2.73 12.95
C TYR A 27 10.06 -1.29 12.43
N ARG A 28 9.64 -0.37 13.30
CA ARG A 28 9.51 1.07 13.00
C ARG A 28 8.57 1.40 11.84
N ILE A 29 7.52 0.60 11.64
CA ILE A 29 6.51 0.80 10.59
C ILE A 29 5.76 2.14 10.68
N ASN A 30 5.82 2.85 11.81
CA ASN A 30 5.20 4.16 12.02
C ASN A 30 6.15 5.34 11.80
N THR A 31 7.39 5.11 11.37
CA THR A 31 8.36 6.20 11.14
C THR A 31 7.94 7.11 9.98
N PRO A 32 8.21 8.42 10.06
CA PRO A 32 7.90 9.34 8.98
C PRO A 32 8.68 8.99 7.70
N LEU A 33 8.08 9.28 6.55
CA LEU A 33 8.74 9.13 5.25
C LEU A 33 9.80 10.23 5.11
N LEU A 34 11.06 9.92 5.42
CA LEU A 34 12.17 10.86 5.35
C LEU A 34 13.21 10.52 4.27
N ASP A 35 12.82 9.71 3.30
CA ASP A 35 13.69 9.28 2.21
C ASP A 35 13.60 10.24 1.01
N TRP A 36 14.66 10.28 0.20
CA TRP A 36 14.76 11.10 -1.02
C TRP A 36 13.62 10.82 -2.01
N HIS A 37 13.21 9.55 -2.12
CA HIS A 37 12.11 9.11 -2.98
C HIS A 37 10.79 8.90 -2.21
N SER A 38 10.62 9.56 -1.07
CA SER A 38 9.39 9.53 -0.27
C SER A 38 8.14 9.90 -1.07
N TRP A 39 8.27 10.73 -2.12
CA TRP A 39 7.18 11.07 -3.04
C TRP A 39 6.51 9.84 -3.65
N ARG A 40 7.23 8.74 -3.88
CA ARG A 40 6.64 7.52 -4.47
C ARG A 40 5.59 6.93 -3.53
N GLN A 41 5.92 6.85 -2.24
CA GLN A 41 5.00 6.35 -1.22
C GLN A 41 3.86 7.34 -0.95
N ALA A 42 4.17 8.65 -1.00
CA ALA A 42 3.16 9.70 -0.87
C ALA A 42 2.14 9.65 -2.03
N ASP A 43 2.59 9.48 -3.28
CA ASP A 43 1.75 9.33 -4.46
C ASP A 43 0.80 8.12 -4.34
N THR A 44 1.32 6.97 -3.90
CA THR A 44 0.51 5.76 -3.72
C THR A 44 -0.56 5.95 -2.63
N ALA A 45 -0.17 6.53 -1.49
CA ALA A 45 -1.10 6.87 -0.42
C ALA A 45 -2.14 7.92 -0.88
N SER A 46 -1.73 8.83 -1.74
CA SER A 46 -2.55 9.89 -2.34
C SER A 46 -3.63 9.32 -3.27
N VAL A 47 -3.31 8.33 -4.11
CA VAL A 47 -4.32 7.61 -4.92
C VAL A 47 -5.31 6.87 -4.02
N THR A 48 -4.81 6.18 -3.00
CA THR A 48 -5.66 5.45 -2.04
C THR A 48 -6.62 6.41 -1.33
N ARG A 49 -6.13 7.58 -0.92
CA ARG A 49 -6.95 8.64 -0.33
C ARG A 49 -8.06 9.10 -1.29
N GLU A 50 -7.76 9.25 -2.57
CA GLU A 50 -8.80 9.65 -3.53
C GLU A 50 -9.85 8.57 -3.77
N TYR A 51 -9.47 7.30 -3.72
CA TYR A 51 -10.44 6.21 -3.72
C TYR A 51 -11.39 6.25 -2.53
N GLN A 52 -10.88 6.56 -1.33
CA GLN A 52 -11.75 6.71 -0.15
C GLN A 52 -12.73 7.89 -0.26
N LYS A 53 -12.34 8.98 -0.95
CA LYS A 53 -13.17 10.19 -1.08
C LYS A 53 -14.19 10.10 -2.21
N HIS A 54 -13.79 9.54 -3.34
CA HIS A 54 -14.55 9.62 -4.60
C HIS A 54 -14.96 8.24 -5.15
N GLY A 55 -14.61 7.17 -4.46
CA GLY A 55 -14.83 5.80 -4.90
C GLY A 55 -13.69 5.26 -5.75
N ILE A 56 -13.63 3.93 -5.85
CA ILE A 56 -12.56 3.23 -6.58
C ILE A 56 -12.79 3.33 -8.09
N SER A 57 -11.89 4.03 -8.78
CA SER A 57 -11.83 4.09 -10.24
C SER A 57 -10.51 3.50 -10.75
N LEU A 58 -10.55 2.25 -11.19
CA LEU A 58 -9.35 1.53 -11.62
C LEU A 58 -8.79 2.02 -12.96
N LEU A 59 -9.67 2.45 -13.88
CA LEU A 59 -9.28 2.92 -15.21
C LEU A 59 -8.82 4.38 -15.21
N TYR A 60 -9.30 5.16 -14.25
CA TYR A 60 -8.98 6.58 -14.11
C TYR A 60 -8.53 6.90 -12.68
N PRO A 61 -7.40 6.34 -12.21
CA PRO A 61 -6.84 6.67 -10.91
C PRO A 61 -6.48 8.16 -10.85
N LYS A 62 -6.85 8.81 -9.75
CA LYS A 62 -6.50 10.20 -9.46
C LYS A 62 -5.66 10.31 -8.20
N TYR A 63 -4.87 11.38 -8.09
CA TYR A 63 -4.03 11.71 -6.94
C TYR A 63 -3.87 13.23 -6.80
N HIS A 64 -3.21 13.69 -5.73
CA HIS A 64 -3.11 15.10 -5.38
C HIS A 64 -2.07 15.92 -6.19
N ASP A 65 -1.17 15.30 -6.95
CA ASP A 65 -0.17 16.05 -7.74
C ASP A 65 -0.73 16.46 -9.11
N VAL A 66 -1.14 17.72 -9.20
CA VAL A 66 -1.66 18.37 -10.42
C VAL A 66 -0.58 19.11 -11.22
N SER A 67 0.70 18.97 -10.82
CA SER A 67 1.82 19.59 -11.52
C SER A 67 2.11 18.90 -12.86
N ASN A 68 2.98 19.53 -13.66
CA ASN A 68 3.50 18.95 -14.89
C ASN A 68 4.79 18.15 -14.68
N ASN A 69 5.30 18.00 -13.45
CA ASN A 69 6.59 17.34 -13.19
C ASN A 69 6.68 15.89 -13.71
N PRO A 70 5.66 15.02 -13.56
CA PRO A 70 5.80 13.61 -13.92
C PRO A 70 5.82 13.32 -15.43
N SER A 71 5.09 14.12 -16.21
CA SER A 71 4.87 13.89 -17.65
C SER A 71 5.37 15.02 -18.55
N GLY A 72 5.74 16.17 -17.98
CA GLY A 72 6.00 17.41 -18.70
C GLY A 72 4.73 18.13 -19.20
N LEU A 73 3.54 17.52 -19.04
CA LEU A 73 2.26 18.05 -19.48
C LEU A 73 1.41 18.50 -18.27
N PRO A 74 0.61 19.56 -18.40
CA PRO A 74 -0.33 19.96 -17.34
C PRO A 74 -1.27 18.81 -16.97
N ASN A 75 -1.46 18.58 -15.66
CA ASN A 75 -2.35 17.53 -15.14
C ASN A 75 -3.42 18.11 -14.19
N PRO A 76 -4.31 19.01 -14.68
CA PRO A 76 -5.28 19.69 -13.81
C PRO A 76 -6.27 18.72 -13.15
N GLU A 77 -6.52 17.57 -13.79
CA GLU A 77 -7.43 16.54 -13.31
C GLU A 77 -6.78 15.55 -12.33
N GLY A 78 -5.46 15.64 -12.12
CA GLY A 78 -4.72 14.81 -11.19
C GLY A 78 -4.71 13.33 -11.58
N TYR A 79 -4.62 12.96 -12.85
CA TYR A 79 -4.54 11.55 -13.24
C TYR A 79 -3.19 10.93 -12.88
N ARG A 80 -3.21 9.67 -12.41
CA ARG A 80 -2.02 8.92 -12.02
C ARG A 80 -1.91 7.57 -12.74
N MET A 81 -1.54 7.61 -14.02
CA MET A 81 -1.54 6.45 -14.92
C MET A 81 -0.19 5.71 -15.04
N VAL A 82 0.58 5.59 -13.95
CA VAL A 82 1.90 4.92 -14.00
C VAL A 82 1.80 3.41 -13.77
N GLU A 83 0.86 2.98 -12.93
CA GLU A 83 0.71 1.59 -12.50
C GLU A 83 -0.77 1.25 -12.33
N PHE A 84 -1.14 -0.02 -12.56
CA PHE A 84 -2.51 -0.45 -12.40
C PHE A 84 -2.87 -0.49 -10.89
N PRO A 85 -3.90 0.24 -10.44
CA PRO A 85 -4.06 0.63 -9.03
C PRO A 85 -4.73 -0.44 -8.15
N LEU A 86 -4.40 -1.72 -8.36
CA LEU A 86 -4.95 -2.84 -7.55
C LEU A 86 -4.58 -2.72 -6.07
N TYR A 87 -3.33 -2.36 -5.81
CA TYR A 87 -2.85 -2.14 -4.46
C TYR A 87 -3.65 -1.01 -3.76
N ASN A 88 -3.85 0.11 -4.45
CA ASN A 88 -4.60 1.25 -3.91
C ASN A 88 -6.05 0.89 -3.64
N ALA A 89 -6.69 0.15 -4.57
CA ALA A 89 -8.05 -0.33 -4.41
C ALA A 89 -8.18 -1.28 -3.21
N LEU A 90 -7.26 -2.24 -3.06
CA LEU A 90 -7.24 -3.16 -1.93
C LEU A 90 -7.11 -2.41 -0.59
N VAL A 91 -6.16 -1.47 -0.48
CA VAL A 91 -5.98 -0.70 0.75
C VAL A 91 -7.21 0.19 1.01
N ALA A 92 -7.77 0.83 -0.01
CA ALA A 92 -8.98 1.63 0.13
C ALA A 92 -10.15 0.78 0.66
N SER A 93 -10.38 -0.41 0.10
CA SER A 93 -11.42 -1.32 0.57
C SER A 93 -11.21 -1.77 2.03
N ILE A 94 -9.96 -2.05 2.44
CA ILE A 94 -9.66 -2.37 3.84
C ILE A 94 -10.03 -1.20 4.76
N LEU A 95 -9.68 0.03 4.35
CA LEU A 95 -9.95 1.23 5.14
C LEU A 95 -11.43 1.64 5.12
N GLU A 96 -12.19 1.28 4.09
CA GLU A 96 -13.65 1.44 4.08
C GLU A 96 -14.32 0.49 5.09
N ILE A 97 -13.82 -0.74 5.21
CA ILE A 97 -14.32 -1.72 6.19
C ILE A 97 -13.88 -1.36 7.62
N ILE A 98 -12.65 -0.85 7.78
CA ILE A 98 -12.08 -0.48 9.09
C ILE A 98 -11.50 0.94 9.05
N PRO A 99 -12.35 1.99 9.14
CA PRO A 99 -11.91 3.39 8.99
C PRO A 99 -10.98 3.89 10.09
N ALA A 100 -10.93 3.22 11.23
CA ALA A 100 -10.05 3.57 12.34
C ALA A 100 -8.56 3.31 12.06
N LEU A 101 -8.24 2.54 11.01
CA LEU A 101 -6.86 2.21 10.69
C LEU A 101 -6.12 3.37 10.01
N PRO A 102 -4.85 3.63 10.36
CA PRO A 102 -4.08 4.70 9.74
C PRO A 102 -3.61 4.31 8.34
N LEU A 103 -4.03 5.08 7.31
CA LEU A 103 -3.71 4.86 5.89
C LEU A 103 -2.26 4.41 5.65
N VAL A 104 -1.28 5.20 6.12
CA VAL A 104 0.15 4.94 5.83
C VAL A 104 0.63 3.63 6.43
N VAL A 105 0.21 3.30 7.66
CA VAL A 105 0.61 2.05 8.31
C VAL A 105 -0.07 0.87 7.63
N THR A 106 -1.37 0.98 7.33
CA THR A 106 -2.12 -0.05 6.60
C THR A 106 -1.47 -0.34 5.25
N SER A 107 -1.15 0.70 4.49
CA SER A 107 -0.40 0.59 3.24
C SER A 107 0.90 -0.19 3.43
N ARG A 108 1.71 0.17 4.44
CA ARG A 108 2.99 -0.50 4.71
C ARG A 108 2.80 -1.98 5.07
N VAL A 109 1.80 -2.32 5.90
CA VAL A 109 1.48 -3.70 6.27
C VAL A 109 1.03 -4.52 5.06
N VAL A 110 0.18 -3.96 4.19
CA VAL A 110 -0.30 -4.67 2.98
C VAL A 110 0.84 -4.93 1.99
N SER A 111 1.84 -4.05 1.94
CA SER A 111 3.03 -4.22 1.10
C SER A 111 4.14 -5.09 1.72
N ALA A 112 3.98 -5.51 2.98
CA ALA A 112 4.98 -6.20 3.79
C ALA A 112 5.09 -7.71 3.50
#